data_AF-A0A8E2I437-F1
#
_entry.id   AF-A0A8E2I437-F1
#
_cell.length_a   1.000
_cell.length_b   1.000
_cell.length_c   1.000
_cell.angle_alpha   90.00
_cell.angle_beta   90.00
_cell.angle_gamma   90.00
#
_symmetry.space_group_name_H-M   'P 1'
#
loop_
_entity.id
_entity.type
_entity.pdbx_description
1 polymer ?
#
loop_
_entity_poly.entity_id
_entity_poly.type
_entity_poly.pdbx_seq_one_letter_code
_entity_poly.pdbx_strand_id
1 'polypeptide(L)'
;MKEKSETRDVYDAVADPTRRKILDLLANREEMPLHELTTNFQMGRTAVSKHLTILKDAGLVISRKAGRETRYRLNALPLQEIQDWVTYYTKFWNDKIMLLHQLLQEEEEMHKVSLDFQFNYSIDRVWLALTDSNILAKWVMDNDFKPIVGHKFQFRAKPNKLWDGIVNSEVLVVDQPNKLSYTWITAGESTTVTWTLKEADGTTFLHLEQTGFVNQGHAYHGAKQGWVLMGDKLEQVLNEL
;
A
#
# COMPACT_ATOMS: atom_id res chain seq x y z
N MET A 1 -53.55 -12.79 -30.55
CA MET A 1 -52.20 -12.24 -30.28
C MET A 1 -51.87 -12.60 -28.84
N LYS A 2 -50.86 -13.46 -28.60
CA LYS A 2 -50.49 -13.89 -27.24
C LYS A 2 -49.73 -12.76 -26.55
N GLU A 3 -50.22 -12.36 -25.38
CA GLU A 3 -49.60 -11.37 -24.50
C GLU A 3 -48.14 -11.73 -24.24
N LYS A 4 -47.27 -10.75 -24.44
CA LYS A 4 -45.83 -10.81 -24.18
C LYS A 4 -45.70 -10.78 -22.66
N SER A 5 -45.41 -11.92 -22.03
CA SER A 5 -45.22 -11.98 -20.57
C SER A 5 -44.17 -10.96 -20.18
N GLU A 6 -44.49 -10.11 -19.20
CA GLU A 6 -43.54 -9.21 -18.56
C GLU A 6 -42.25 -10.00 -18.23
N THR A 7 -41.15 -9.64 -18.88
CA THR A 7 -39.83 -10.20 -18.63
C THR A 7 -39.45 -9.87 -17.19
N ARG A 8 -39.05 -10.88 -16.40
CA ARG A 8 -38.62 -10.64 -15.02
C ARG A 8 -37.38 -9.75 -15.00
N ASP A 9 -37.28 -8.92 -13.97
CA ASP A 9 -36.14 -8.03 -13.76
C ASP A 9 -34.84 -8.84 -13.50
N VAL A 10 -33.75 -8.44 -14.15
CA VAL A 10 -32.40 -8.99 -13.97
C VAL A 10 -31.88 -8.76 -12.55
N TYR A 11 -32.19 -7.62 -11.92
CA TYR A 11 -31.77 -7.30 -10.56
C TYR A 11 -32.36 -8.30 -9.55
N ASP A 12 -33.66 -8.52 -9.64
CA ASP A 12 -34.37 -9.53 -8.83
C ASP A 12 -33.82 -10.93 -9.11
N ALA A 13 -33.55 -11.25 -10.38
CA ALA A 13 -33.04 -12.55 -10.78
C ALA A 13 -31.64 -12.85 -10.22
N VAL A 14 -30.75 -11.86 -10.08
CA VAL A 14 -29.41 -12.08 -9.52
C VAL A 14 -29.31 -11.85 -8.00
N ALA A 15 -30.32 -11.26 -7.36
CA ALA A 15 -30.29 -11.03 -5.91
C ALA A 15 -30.11 -12.33 -5.10
N ASP A 16 -30.66 -13.45 -5.59
CA ASP A 16 -30.57 -14.76 -4.94
C ASP A 16 -29.21 -15.45 -5.18
N PRO A 17 -28.51 -15.89 -4.12
CA PRO A 17 -27.19 -16.52 -4.23
C PRO A 17 -27.23 -17.87 -4.97
N THR A 18 -28.33 -18.62 -4.91
CA THR A 18 -28.51 -19.88 -5.65
C THR A 18 -28.55 -19.60 -7.14
N ARG A 19 -29.27 -18.55 -7.55
CA ARG A 19 -29.35 -18.14 -8.96
C ARG A 19 -28.00 -17.67 -9.50
N ARG A 20 -27.24 -16.89 -8.72
CA ARG A 20 -25.85 -16.54 -9.04
C ARG A 20 -24.96 -17.78 -9.22
N LYS A 21 -25.03 -18.73 -8.27
CA LYS A 21 -24.29 -20.00 -8.38
C LYS A 21 -24.66 -20.81 -9.64
N ILE A 22 -25.92 -20.80 -10.06
CA ILE A 22 -26.32 -21.44 -11.33
C ILE A 22 -25.68 -20.74 -12.53
N LEU A 23 -25.66 -19.41 -12.55
CA LEU A 23 -24.99 -18.65 -13.62
C LEU A 23 -23.49 -18.93 -13.64
N ASP A 24 -22.83 -19.00 -12.48
CA ASP A 24 -21.41 -19.33 -12.35
C ASP A 24 -21.10 -20.74 -12.91
N LEU A 25 -21.94 -21.74 -12.61
CA LEU A 25 -21.79 -23.09 -13.15
C LEU A 25 -21.94 -23.15 -14.67
N LEU A 26 -22.72 -22.23 -15.25
CA LEU A 26 -22.95 -22.14 -16.70
C LEU A 26 -21.91 -21.24 -17.40
N ALA A 27 -21.19 -20.37 -16.69
CA ALA A 27 -20.30 -19.36 -17.27
C ALA A 27 -19.15 -19.95 -18.09
N ASN A 28 -18.63 -21.11 -17.68
CA ASN A 28 -17.48 -21.76 -18.32
C ASN A 28 -17.86 -23.00 -19.16
N ARG A 29 -19.14 -23.16 -19.51
CA ARG A 29 -19.64 -24.33 -20.25
C ARG A 29 -20.58 -23.92 -21.36
N GLU A 30 -20.57 -24.66 -22.46
CA GLU A 30 -21.47 -24.39 -23.59
C GLU A 30 -22.95 -24.63 -23.21
N GLU A 31 -23.23 -25.75 -22.54
CA GLU A 31 -24.55 -26.09 -22.00
C GLU A 31 -24.46 -27.16 -20.91
N MET A 32 -25.47 -27.23 -20.04
CA MET A 32 -25.58 -28.23 -18.98
C MET A 32 -27.01 -28.77 -18.82
N PRO A 33 -27.22 -30.09 -18.67
CA PRO A 33 -28.54 -30.65 -18.39
C PRO A 33 -28.99 -30.41 -16.94
N LEU A 34 -30.31 -30.40 -16.70
CA LEU A 34 -30.89 -30.18 -15.37
C LEU A 34 -30.35 -31.13 -14.29
N HIS A 35 -30.12 -32.41 -14.64
CA HIS A 35 -29.68 -33.40 -13.66
C HIS A 35 -28.29 -33.04 -13.11
N GLU A 36 -27.38 -32.60 -13.97
CA GLU A 36 -26.02 -32.21 -13.61
C GLU A 36 -26.02 -30.92 -12.78
N LEU A 37 -26.82 -29.92 -13.17
CA LEU A 37 -27.02 -28.71 -12.35
C LEU A 37 -27.51 -29.08 -10.94
N THR A 38 -28.46 -30.01 -10.84
CA THR A 38 -29.05 -30.43 -9.55
C THR A 38 -28.03 -31.04 -8.60
N THR A 39 -27.01 -31.76 -9.10
CA THR A 39 -25.96 -32.36 -8.25
C THR A 39 -25.13 -31.34 -7.46
N ASN A 40 -25.16 -30.06 -7.85
CA ASN A 40 -24.39 -28.97 -7.22
C ASN A 40 -25.14 -28.31 -6.04
N PHE A 41 -26.33 -28.79 -5.69
CA PHE A 41 -27.18 -28.23 -4.65
C PHE A 41 -27.76 -29.31 -3.74
N GLN A 42 -27.96 -28.97 -2.47
CA GLN A 42 -28.62 -29.84 -1.49
C GLN A 42 -30.16 -29.88 -1.67
N MET A 43 -30.70 -29.01 -2.51
CA MET A 43 -32.14 -28.92 -2.79
C MET A 43 -32.55 -29.89 -3.90
N GLY A 44 -33.82 -30.31 -3.89
CA GLY A 44 -34.35 -31.20 -4.91
C GLY A 44 -34.46 -30.56 -6.29
N ARG A 45 -34.52 -31.40 -7.33
CA ARG A 45 -34.64 -31.02 -8.75
C ARG A 45 -35.73 -29.98 -9.05
N THR A 46 -36.87 -30.07 -8.35
CA THR A 46 -37.98 -29.12 -8.52
C THR A 46 -37.61 -27.70 -8.08
N ALA A 47 -36.81 -27.56 -7.02
CA ALA A 47 -36.36 -26.25 -6.54
C ALA A 47 -35.36 -25.63 -7.53
N VAL A 48 -34.38 -26.41 -8.00
CA VAL A 48 -33.43 -25.96 -9.05
C VAL A 48 -34.17 -25.57 -10.34
N SER A 49 -35.17 -26.35 -10.73
CA SER A 49 -36.00 -26.02 -11.90
C SER A 49 -36.74 -24.68 -11.75
N LYS A 50 -37.23 -24.35 -10.55
CA LYS A 50 -37.87 -23.04 -10.29
C LYS A 50 -36.87 -21.89 -10.44
N HIS A 51 -35.65 -22.05 -9.92
CA HIS A 51 -34.60 -21.04 -10.10
C HIS A 51 -34.24 -20.84 -11.58
N LEU A 52 -34.15 -21.93 -12.36
CA LEU A 52 -33.91 -21.88 -13.81
C LEU A 52 -35.06 -21.22 -14.57
N THR A 53 -36.31 -21.40 -14.14
CA THR A 53 -37.46 -20.67 -14.72
C THR A 53 -37.30 -19.17 -14.49
N ILE A 54 -36.97 -18.73 -13.27
CA ILE A 54 -36.77 -17.30 -12.97
C ILE A 54 -35.63 -16.72 -13.81
N LEU A 55 -34.50 -17.43 -13.89
CA LEU A 55 -33.36 -17.00 -14.71
C LEU A 55 -33.71 -16.94 -16.20
N LYS A 56 -34.54 -17.87 -16.70
CA LYS A 56 -35.02 -17.88 -18.07
C LYS A 56 -35.98 -16.72 -18.34
N ASP A 57 -36.90 -16.44 -17.42
CA ASP A 57 -37.86 -15.34 -17.53
C ASP A 57 -37.15 -13.97 -17.54
N ALA A 58 -36.02 -13.86 -16.84
CA ALA A 58 -35.13 -12.70 -16.87
C ALA A 58 -34.12 -12.71 -18.04
N GLY A 59 -34.22 -13.70 -18.93
CA GLY A 59 -33.36 -13.83 -20.10
C GLY A 59 -31.91 -14.24 -19.79
N LEU A 60 -31.54 -14.49 -18.54
CA LEU A 60 -30.18 -14.85 -18.11
C LEU A 60 -29.78 -16.29 -18.49
N VAL A 61 -30.75 -17.15 -18.81
CA VAL A 61 -30.52 -18.53 -19.21
C VAL A 61 -31.39 -18.90 -20.41
N ILE A 62 -30.82 -19.60 -21.38
CA ILE A 62 -31.54 -20.15 -22.54
C ILE A 62 -31.64 -21.67 -22.38
N SER A 63 -32.85 -22.20 -22.56
CA SER A 63 -33.14 -23.64 -22.49
C SER A 63 -33.39 -24.23 -23.88
N ARG A 64 -32.82 -25.39 -24.20
CA ARG A 64 -33.20 -26.20 -25.38
C ARG A 64 -33.49 -27.65 -25.00
N LYS A 65 -34.36 -28.31 -25.77
CA LYS A 65 -34.59 -29.77 -25.63
C LYS A 65 -33.52 -30.53 -26.42
N ALA A 66 -32.88 -31.50 -25.79
CA ALA A 66 -31.91 -32.42 -26.40
C ALA A 66 -32.33 -33.85 -26.03
N GLY A 67 -33.07 -34.51 -26.94
CA GLY A 67 -33.66 -35.82 -26.68
C GLY A 67 -34.64 -35.77 -25.50
N ARG A 68 -34.37 -36.58 -24.45
CA ARG A 68 -35.19 -36.65 -23.23
C ARG A 68 -34.81 -35.60 -22.18
N GLU A 69 -33.78 -34.80 -22.42
CA GLU A 69 -33.24 -33.84 -21.46
C GLU A 69 -33.46 -32.39 -21.90
N THR A 70 -33.55 -31.49 -20.92
CA THR A 70 -33.48 -30.04 -21.17
C THR A 70 -32.10 -29.55 -20.75
N ARG A 71 -31.42 -28.88 -21.69
CA ARG A 71 -30.10 -28.30 -21.50
C ARG A 71 -30.20 -26.79 -21.42
N TYR A 72 -29.39 -26.21 -20.55
CA TYR A 72 -29.38 -24.80 -20.20
C TYR A 72 -28.01 -24.20 -20.54
N ARG A 73 -28.00 -22.99 -21.08
CA ARG A 73 -26.80 -22.20 -21.35
C ARG A 73 -26.94 -20.80 -20.78
N LEU A 74 -25.82 -20.20 -20.36
CA LEU A 74 -25.80 -18.80 -19.92
C LEU A 74 -26.14 -17.88 -21.10
N ASN A 75 -26.93 -16.85 -20.82
CA ASN A 75 -27.04 -15.66 -21.64
C ASN A 75 -26.67 -14.46 -20.77
N ALA A 76 -25.43 -13.99 -20.89
CA ALA A 76 -24.90 -12.91 -20.06
C ALA A 76 -25.38 -11.52 -20.49
N LEU A 77 -26.02 -11.39 -21.66
CA LEU A 77 -26.43 -10.09 -22.21
C LEU A 77 -27.26 -9.23 -21.23
N PRO A 78 -28.26 -9.76 -20.50
CA PRO A 78 -29.02 -8.96 -19.54
C PRO A 78 -28.19 -8.42 -18.37
N LEU A 79 -27.02 -9.01 -18.05
CA LEU A 79 -26.16 -8.51 -16.98
C LEU A 79 -25.51 -7.15 -17.32
N GLN A 80 -25.52 -6.73 -18.59
CA GLN A 80 -25.02 -5.42 -19.00
C GLN A 80 -25.78 -4.28 -18.32
N GLU A 81 -27.09 -4.45 -18.08
CA GLU A 81 -27.89 -3.44 -17.38
C GLU A 81 -27.35 -3.16 -15.96
N ILE A 82 -26.98 -4.22 -15.25
CA ILE A 82 -26.37 -4.12 -13.92
C ILE A 82 -24.98 -3.48 -14.02
N GLN A 83 -24.19 -3.89 -15.01
CA GLN A 83 -22.86 -3.32 -15.25
C GLN A 83 -22.94 -1.80 -15.50
N ASP A 84 -23.86 -1.35 -16.34
CA ASP A 84 -24.06 0.06 -16.67
C ASP A 84 -24.48 0.87 -15.43
N TRP A 85 -25.41 0.31 -14.63
CA TRP A 85 -25.85 0.93 -13.38
C TRP A 85 -24.71 1.04 -12.36
N VAL A 86 -23.96 -0.03 -12.13
CA VAL A 86 -22.79 -0.01 -11.23
C VAL A 86 -21.74 0.99 -11.72
N THR A 87 -21.50 1.05 -13.03
CA THR A 87 -20.53 1.98 -13.63
C THR A 87 -20.88 3.44 -13.31
N TYR A 88 -22.16 3.82 -13.37
CA TYR A 88 -22.59 5.17 -12.97
C TYR A 88 -22.19 5.53 -11.54
N TYR A 89 -22.25 4.58 -10.60
CA TYR A 89 -21.91 4.82 -9.19
C TYR A 89 -20.43 4.66 -8.87
N THR A 90 -19.65 3.91 -9.67
CA THR A 90 -18.20 3.79 -9.46
C THR A 90 -17.46 5.13 -9.51
N LYS A 91 -17.99 6.14 -10.23
CA LYS A 91 -17.41 7.49 -10.24
C LYS A 91 -17.31 8.12 -8.84
N PHE A 92 -18.31 7.89 -7.98
CA PHE A 92 -18.34 8.48 -6.64
C PHE A 92 -17.32 7.84 -5.71
N TRP A 93 -17.07 6.54 -5.89
CA TRP A 93 -16.01 5.83 -5.17
C TRP A 93 -14.63 6.32 -5.61
N ASN A 94 -14.42 6.53 -6.91
CA ASN A 94 -13.15 7.01 -7.44
C ASN A 94 -12.81 8.41 -6.92
N ASP A 95 -13.76 9.35 -6.90
CA ASP A 95 -13.50 10.71 -6.41
C ASP A 95 -13.15 10.73 -4.93
N LYS A 96 -13.85 9.92 -4.12
CA LYS A 96 -13.57 9.81 -2.67
C LYS A 96 -12.25 9.10 -2.38
N ILE A 97 -11.94 8.05 -3.14
CA ILE A 97 -10.66 7.35 -3.04
C ILE A 97 -9.51 8.27 -3.47
N MET A 98 -9.67 9.04 -4.54
CA MET A 98 -8.69 10.04 -4.97
C MET A 98 -8.45 11.12 -3.92
N LEU A 99 -9.52 11.68 -3.34
CA LEU A 99 -9.39 12.67 -2.27
C LEU A 99 -8.68 12.09 -1.05
N LEU A 100 -9.00 10.86 -0.66
CA LEU A 100 -8.32 10.18 0.43
C LEU A 100 -6.83 9.99 0.11
N HIS A 101 -6.49 9.52 -1.09
CA HIS A 101 -5.09 9.40 -1.52
C HIS A 101 -4.35 10.73 -1.46
N GLN A 102 -4.97 11.81 -1.93
CA GLN A 102 -4.36 13.14 -1.88
C GLN A 102 -4.12 13.59 -0.44
N LEU A 103 -5.12 13.46 0.44
CA LEU A 103 -4.97 13.86 1.84
C LEU A 103 -3.90 13.04 2.57
N LEU A 104 -3.84 11.73 2.33
CA LEU A 104 -2.80 10.87 2.92
C LEU A 104 -1.41 11.21 2.40
N GLN A 105 -1.25 11.50 1.11
CA GLN A 105 0.02 11.96 0.54
C GLN A 105 0.45 13.31 1.10
N GLU A 106 -0.49 14.27 1.21
CA GLU A 106 -0.21 15.56 1.80
C GLU A 106 0.24 15.42 3.27
N GLU A 107 -0.40 14.54 4.05
CA GLU A 107 -0.01 14.26 5.44
C GLU A 107 1.37 13.59 5.56
N GLU A 108 1.68 12.63 4.69
CA GLU A 108 3.00 11.97 4.63
C GLU A 108 4.12 12.94 4.23
N GLU A 109 3.85 13.85 3.29
CA GLU A 109 4.82 14.86 2.85
C GLU A 109 4.95 16.04 3.83
N MET A 110 3.89 16.41 4.57
CA MET A 110 3.92 17.57 5.47
C MET A 110 4.81 17.37 6.70
N HIS A 111 5.08 16.14 7.12
CA HIS A 111 5.73 15.86 8.41
C HIS A 111 7.04 15.08 8.29
N LYS A 112 7.72 15.19 7.15
CA LYS A 112 9.03 14.57 6.94
C LYS A 112 10.08 15.51 6.38
N VAL A 113 11.31 15.34 6.86
CA VAL A 113 12.50 15.93 6.24
C VAL A 113 13.09 14.87 5.31
N SER A 114 13.23 15.18 4.03
CA SER A 114 13.79 14.30 3.02
C SER A 114 14.95 15.00 2.31
N LEU A 115 16.12 14.36 2.25
CA LEU A 115 17.31 14.89 1.59
C LEU A 115 18.03 13.78 0.82
N ASP A 116 18.47 14.12 -0.39
CA ASP A 116 19.24 13.23 -1.25
C ASP A 116 20.66 13.74 -1.42
N PHE A 117 21.63 12.82 -1.31
CA PHE A 117 23.05 13.08 -1.50
C PHE A 117 23.62 12.10 -2.52
N GLN A 118 24.63 12.56 -3.26
CA GLN A 118 25.34 11.75 -4.24
C GLN A 118 26.84 11.88 -3.99
N PHE A 119 27.52 10.75 -3.90
CA PHE A 119 28.93 10.69 -3.60
C PHE A 119 29.67 9.80 -4.60
N ASN A 120 30.81 10.29 -5.10
CA ASN A 120 31.72 9.51 -5.94
C ASN A 120 32.68 8.67 -5.08
N TYR A 121 32.12 7.99 -4.08
CA TYR A 121 32.81 7.12 -3.14
C TYR A 121 32.08 5.80 -3.04
N SER A 122 32.78 4.73 -2.65
CA SER A 122 32.14 3.41 -2.48
C SER A 122 31.08 3.44 -1.38
N ILE A 123 30.07 2.59 -1.55
CA ILE A 123 28.98 2.46 -0.56
C ILE A 123 29.51 2.09 0.82
N ASP A 124 30.57 1.28 0.90
CA ASP A 124 31.21 0.91 2.17
C ASP A 124 31.86 2.11 2.89
N ARG A 125 32.46 3.06 2.15
CA ARG A 125 33.04 4.28 2.73
C ARG A 125 31.96 5.19 3.30
N VAL A 126 30.85 5.33 2.56
CA VAL A 126 29.68 6.09 3.03
C VAL A 126 29.04 5.41 4.24
N TRP A 127 28.87 4.09 4.20
CA TRP A 127 28.35 3.30 5.32
C TRP A 127 29.20 3.45 6.57
N LEU A 128 30.52 3.38 6.44
CA LEU A 128 31.45 3.58 7.55
C LEU A 128 31.29 4.98 8.18
N ALA A 129 31.10 6.02 7.36
CA ALA A 129 30.88 7.38 7.86
C ALA A 129 29.56 7.56 8.62
N LEU A 130 28.57 6.70 8.36
CA LEU A 130 27.28 6.68 9.06
C LEU A 130 27.27 5.78 10.31
N THR A 131 28.25 4.88 10.46
CA THR A 131 28.18 3.82 11.49
C THR A 131 29.37 3.77 12.44
N ASP A 132 30.51 4.36 12.10
CA ASP A 132 31.62 4.51 13.03
C ASP A 132 31.39 5.71 13.96
N SER A 133 31.42 5.47 15.25
CA SER A 133 31.16 6.48 16.28
C SER A 133 32.15 7.66 16.23
N ASN A 134 33.44 7.40 15.95
CA ASN A 134 34.45 8.45 15.87
C ASN A 134 34.28 9.29 14.61
N ILE A 135 33.88 8.68 13.49
CA ILE A 135 33.62 9.40 12.25
C ILE A 135 32.33 10.22 12.38
N LEU A 136 31.25 9.65 12.93
CA LEU A 136 30.02 10.38 13.24
C LEU A 136 30.29 11.62 14.11
N ALA A 137 31.21 11.54 15.07
CA ALA A 137 31.58 12.66 15.92
C ALA A 137 32.21 13.84 15.16
N LYS A 138 32.78 13.61 13.97
CA LYS A 138 33.37 14.66 13.14
C LYS A 138 32.32 15.53 12.44
N TRP A 139 31.17 14.98 12.07
CA TRP A 139 30.19 15.69 11.23
C TRP A 139 28.79 15.83 11.83
N VAL A 140 28.37 14.90 12.70
CA VAL A 140 27.12 14.98 13.47
C VAL A 140 27.38 15.64 14.83
N MET A 141 27.74 14.84 15.84
CA MET A 141 27.94 15.22 17.24
C MET A 141 28.70 14.11 17.98
N ASP A 142 29.29 14.44 19.14
CA ASP A 142 29.89 13.43 20.03
C ASP A 142 28.84 12.37 20.40
N ASN A 143 29.21 11.09 20.35
CA ASN A 143 28.26 9.99 20.46
C ASN A 143 28.92 8.71 20.98
N ASP A 144 28.09 7.75 21.37
CA ASP A 144 28.46 6.39 21.77
C ASP A 144 27.68 5.35 20.92
N PHE A 145 27.47 5.69 19.65
CA PHE A 145 26.75 4.88 18.68
C PHE A 145 27.40 3.51 18.48
N LYS A 146 26.56 2.49 18.30
CA LYS A 146 26.96 1.16 17.82
C LYS A 146 25.89 0.67 16.85
N PRO A 147 26.26 0.10 15.69
CA PRO A 147 25.30 -0.40 14.70
C PRO A 147 24.71 -1.75 15.16
N ILE A 148 23.97 -1.74 16.26
CA ILE A 148 23.32 -2.91 16.87
C ILE A 148 21.87 -2.52 17.17
N VAL A 149 20.91 -3.23 16.57
CA VAL A 149 19.48 -2.99 16.82
C VAL A 149 19.17 -3.07 18.31
N GLY A 150 18.40 -2.11 18.83
CA GLY A 150 18.06 -1.93 20.24
C GLY A 150 19.13 -1.23 21.08
N HIS A 151 20.32 -0.93 20.53
CA HIS A 151 21.34 -0.17 21.24
C HIS A 151 20.86 1.25 21.48
N LYS A 152 20.84 1.66 22.75
CA LYS A 152 20.51 3.02 23.18
C LYS A 152 21.79 3.83 23.30
N PHE A 153 21.79 5.01 22.72
CA PHE A 153 22.94 5.91 22.66
C PHE A 153 22.48 7.36 22.68
N GLN A 154 23.43 8.29 22.76
CA GLN A 154 23.12 9.72 22.71
C GLN A 154 24.03 10.45 21.72
N PHE A 155 23.47 11.44 21.03
CA PHE A 155 24.26 12.51 20.43
C PHE A 155 24.36 13.67 21.43
N ARG A 156 25.55 14.24 21.56
CA ARG A 156 25.90 15.26 22.55
C ARG A 156 26.56 16.46 21.89
N ALA A 157 25.95 17.62 22.09
CA ALA A 157 26.46 18.93 21.68
C ALA A 157 26.60 19.85 22.89
N LYS A 158 27.22 21.02 22.69
CA LYS A 158 27.33 22.03 23.74
C LYS A 158 25.94 22.57 24.09
N PRO A 159 25.52 22.52 25.37
CA PRO A 159 24.21 23.04 25.77
C PRO A 159 24.12 24.55 25.53
N ASN A 160 22.90 25.02 25.28
CA ASN A 160 22.57 26.43 25.16
C ASN A 160 21.31 26.77 25.98
N LYS A 161 20.85 28.02 25.93
CA LYS A 161 19.69 28.46 26.73
C LYS A 161 18.36 27.77 26.38
N LEU A 162 18.26 27.20 25.18
CA LEU A 162 17.04 26.63 24.61
C LEU A 162 17.07 25.09 24.53
N TRP A 163 18.24 24.46 24.67
CA TRP A 163 18.41 23.02 24.54
C TRP A 163 19.61 22.53 25.35
N ASP A 164 19.44 21.38 26.02
CA ASP A 164 20.43 20.73 26.89
C ASP A 164 21.60 20.09 26.12
N GLY A 165 21.55 20.10 24.79
CA GLY A 165 22.59 19.54 23.94
C GLY A 165 22.50 18.02 23.79
N ILE A 166 21.45 17.38 24.29
CA ILE A 166 21.32 15.92 24.26
C ILE A 166 20.20 15.49 23.30
N VAL A 167 20.53 14.52 22.45
CA VAL A 167 19.56 13.75 21.68
C VAL A 167 19.60 12.31 22.19
N ASN A 168 18.47 11.79 22.65
CA ASN A 168 18.37 10.37 22.99
C ASN A 168 17.97 9.57 21.76
N SER A 169 18.63 8.44 21.55
CA SER A 169 18.46 7.61 20.36
C SER A 169 18.52 6.13 20.68
N GLU A 170 17.81 5.35 19.88
CA GLU A 170 17.80 3.90 19.90
C GLU A 170 17.88 3.40 18.45
N VAL A 171 18.79 2.47 18.19
CA VAL A 171 18.96 1.89 16.85
C VAL A 171 17.79 0.96 16.53
N LEU A 172 17.13 1.19 15.40
CA LEU A 172 15.94 0.46 14.99
C LEU A 172 16.24 -0.57 13.88
N VAL A 173 17.06 -0.18 12.91
CA VAL A 173 17.39 -1.00 11.75
C VAL A 173 18.88 -0.88 11.45
N VAL A 174 19.52 -2.02 11.19
CA VAL A 174 20.87 -2.10 10.65
C VAL A 174 20.86 -3.20 9.59
N ASP A 175 20.91 -2.81 8.33
CA ASP A 175 21.02 -3.68 7.16
C ASP A 175 22.23 -3.21 6.36
N GLN A 176 23.40 -3.73 6.68
CA GLN A 176 24.65 -3.25 6.12
C GLN A 176 24.85 -3.72 4.67
N PRO A 177 25.27 -2.83 3.73
CA PRO A 177 25.50 -1.39 3.86
C PRO A 177 24.31 -0.51 3.39
N ASN A 178 23.11 -1.09 3.26
CA ASN A 178 22.00 -0.51 2.53
C ASN A 178 21.05 0.36 3.37
N LYS A 179 20.89 0.10 4.67
CA LYS A 179 19.90 0.82 5.48
C LYS A 179 20.26 0.91 6.96
N LEU A 180 20.17 2.11 7.51
CA LEU A 180 20.35 2.40 8.93
C LEU A 180 19.17 3.23 9.42
N SER A 181 18.61 2.91 10.58
CA SER A 181 17.56 3.73 11.20
C SER A 181 17.72 3.79 12.71
N TYR A 182 17.41 4.94 13.28
CA TYR A 182 17.42 5.17 14.73
C TYR A 182 16.43 6.28 15.12
N THR A 183 15.99 6.26 16.37
CA THR A 183 15.16 7.34 16.93
C THR A 183 15.99 8.61 17.15
N TRP A 184 15.33 9.76 17.08
CA TRP A 184 15.90 11.07 17.36
C TRP A 184 14.94 11.81 18.29
N ILE A 185 15.26 11.77 19.59
CA ILE A 185 14.40 12.29 20.66
C ILE A 185 15.03 13.54 21.26
N THR A 186 14.37 14.68 21.07
CA THR A 186 14.77 15.98 21.62
C THR A 186 13.56 16.73 22.17
N ALA A 187 13.70 17.35 23.33
CA ALA A 187 12.66 18.19 23.94
C ALA A 187 11.26 17.53 24.04
N GLY A 188 11.22 16.21 24.21
CA GLY A 188 9.97 15.43 24.35
C GLY A 188 9.32 15.00 23.03
N GLU A 189 9.85 15.43 21.88
CA GLU A 189 9.41 14.96 20.57
C GLU A 189 10.27 13.79 20.10
N SER A 190 9.63 12.72 19.63
CA SER A 190 10.27 11.49 19.18
C SER A 190 10.09 11.32 17.68
N THR A 191 11.16 11.48 16.93
CA THR A 191 11.19 11.27 15.47
C THR A 191 12.06 10.08 15.12
N THR A 192 12.00 9.63 13.87
CA THR A 192 12.81 8.53 13.36
C THR A 192 13.64 9.00 12.18
N VAL A 193 14.95 8.80 12.23
CA VAL A 193 15.88 9.08 11.13
C VAL A 193 16.19 7.77 10.42
N THR A 194 16.11 7.77 9.10
CA THR A 194 16.39 6.62 8.24
C THR A 194 17.31 7.04 7.12
N TRP A 195 18.41 6.30 6.99
CA TRP A 195 19.35 6.39 5.89
C TRP A 195 19.18 5.19 4.98
N THR A 196 19.08 5.43 3.67
CA THR A 196 19.06 4.38 2.65
C THR A 196 20.16 4.62 1.63
N LEU A 197 20.96 3.59 1.36
CA LEU A 197 22.09 3.65 0.44
C LEU A 197 21.86 2.73 -0.74
N LYS A 198 22.22 3.21 -1.93
CA LYS A 198 22.30 2.42 -3.16
C LYS A 198 23.54 2.82 -3.93
N GLU A 199 24.21 1.85 -4.52
CA GLU A 199 25.33 2.10 -5.44
C GLU A 199 24.88 1.80 -6.87
N ALA A 200 25.16 2.71 -7.79
CA ALA A 200 24.94 2.50 -9.21
C ALA A 200 26.04 3.22 -10.00
N ASP A 201 26.62 2.53 -10.97
CA ASP A 201 27.66 3.05 -11.87
C ASP A 201 28.87 3.70 -11.15
N GLY A 202 29.22 3.20 -9.97
CA GLY A 202 30.33 3.71 -9.15
C GLY A 202 30.00 4.97 -8.33
N THR A 203 28.74 5.42 -8.35
CA THR A 203 28.21 6.50 -7.51
C THR A 203 27.35 5.92 -6.40
N THR A 204 27.56 6.40 -5.18
CA THR A 204 26.71 6.08 -4.03
C THR A 204 25.64 7.16 -3.87
N PHE A 205 24.38 6.72 -3.88
CA PHE A 205 23.21 7.53 -3.57
C PHE A 205 22.82 7.29 -2.12
N LEU A 206 22.80 8.35 -1.33
CA LEU A 206 22.39 8.34 0.07
C LEU A 206 21.12 9.16 0.20
N HIS A 207 20.06 8.54 0.72
CA HIS A 207 18.80 9.19 1.03
C HIS A 207 18.61 9.25 2.54
N LEU A 208 18.36 10.46 3.06
CA LEU A 208 17.91 10.69 4.43
C LEU A 208 16.42 10.97 4.43
N GLU A 209 15.71 10.27 5.30
CA GLU A 209 14.34 10.60 5.70
C GLU A 209 14.24 10.71 7.22
N GLN A 210 13.69 11.81 7.73
CA GLN A 210 13.30 11.92 9.13
C GLN A 210 11.79 12.14 9.25
N THR A 211 11.10 11.24 9.93
CA THR A 211 9.64 11.20 10.07
C THR A 211 9.18 11.24 11.53
N GLY A 212 7.89 11.46 11.75
CA GLY A 212 7.29 11.48 13.10
C GLY A 212 7.22 12.87 13.73
N PHE A 213 7.43 13.93 12.95
CA PHE A 213 7.20 15.29 13.43
C PHE A 213 5.72 15.52 13.68
N VAL A 214 5.37 16.15 14.80
CA VAL A 214 3.96 16.45 15.13
C VAL A 214 3.41 17.56 14.23
N ASN A 215 4.26 18.50 13.82
CA ASN A 215 3.93 19.59 12.90
C ASN A 215 5.22 20.17 12.29
N GLN A 216 5.08 21.09 11.32
CA GLN A 216 6.20 21.85 10.77
C GLN A 216 6.66 23.00 11.69
N GLY A 217 6.80 22.74 12.99
CA GLY A 217 7.21 23.71 13.99
C GLY A 217 8.73 23.89 14.06
N HIS A 218 9.21 24.29 15.24
CA HIS A 218 10.63 24.51 15.47
C HIS A 218 11.49 23.25 15.30
N ALA A 219 11.01 22.08 15.74
CA ALA A 219 11.74 20.82 15.62
C ALA A 219 11.97 20.43 14.15
N TYR A 220 10.91 20.48 13.33
CA TYR A 220 10.99 20.21 11.89
C TYR A 220 11.97 21.15 11.17
N HIS A 221 11.84 22.46 11.37
CA HIS A 221 12.72 23.44 10.72
C HIS A 221 14.16 23.34 11.21
N GLY A 222 14.36 23.08 12.51
CA GLY A 222 15.68 22.86 13.10
C GLY A 222 16.36 21.60 12.56
N ALA A 223 15.62 20.49 12.44
CA ALA A 223 16.12 19.25 11.84
C ALA A 223 16.47 19.45 10.36
N LYS A 224 15.59 20.10 9.59
CA LYS A 224 15.83 20.37 8.17
C LYS A 224 17.10 21.18 7.93
N GLN A 225 17.29 22.26 8.68
CA GLN A 225 18.51 23.08 8.58
C GLN A 225 19.74 22.33 9.10
N GLY A 226 19.59 21.60 10.20
CA GLY A 226 20.66 20.80 10.80
C GLY A 226 21.21 19.75 9.83
N TRP A 227 20.34 18.98 9.19
CA TRP A 227 20.76 17.93 8.25
C TRP A 227 21.42 18.48 6.98
N VAL A 228 20.97 19.63 6.47
CA VAL A 228 21.65 20.29 5.34
C VAL A 228 23.09 20.65 5.73
N LEU A 229 23.29 21.30 6.88
CA LEU A 229 24.62 21.68 7.37
C LEU A 229 25.51 20.47 7.69
N MET A 230 24.92 19.38 8.19
CA MET A 230 25.63 18.14 8.46
C MET A 230 26.00 17.41 7.17
N GLY A 231 25.15 17.45 6.14
CA GLY A 231 25.43 16.90 4.81
C GLY A 231 26.69 17.49 4.18
N ASP A 232 26.86 18.81 4.26
CA ASP A 232 28.08 19.49 3.78
C ASP A 232 29.34 19.01 4.52
N LYS A 233 29.24 18.72 5.82
CA LYS A 233 30.35 18.18 6.62
C LYS A 233 30.63 16.71 6.33
N LEU A 234 29.59 15.92 6.03
CA LEU A 234 29.74 14.52 5.63
C LEU A 234 30.61 14.43 4.39
N GLU A 235 30.40 15.29 3.39
CA GLU A 235 31.23 15.32 2.19
C GLU A 235 32.71 15.60 2.51
N GLN A 236 32.98 16.54 3.42
CA GLN A 236 34.35 16.85 3.86
C GLN A 236 35.01 15.66 4.54
N VAL A 237 34.30 15.02 5.48
CA VAL A 237 34.80 13.83 6.18
C VAL A 237 35.03 12.67 5.22
N LEU A 238 34.13 12.47 4.26
CA LEU A 238 34.29 11.46 3.23
C LEU A 238 35.49 11.70 2.32
N ASN A 239 36.00 12.92 2.18
CA ASN A 239 37.23 13.16 1.43
C ASN A 239 38.48 12.74 2.23
N GLU A 240 38.43 12.79 3.56
CA GLU A 240 39.56 12.52 4.45
C GLU A 240 39.76 11.04 4.82
N LEU A 241 38.76 10.17 4.56
CA LEU A 241 38.76 8.76 4.99
C LEU A 241 39.62 7.83 4.13
#